data_AF-A0A7S1SI10-F1
#
_entry.id   AF-A0A7S1SI10-F1
#
_cell.length_a   1.000
_cell.length_b   1.000
_cell.length_c   1.000
_cell.angle_alpha   90.00
_cell.angle_beta   90.00
_cell.angle_gamma   90.00
#
_symmetry.space_group_name_H-M   'P 1'
#
loop_
_entity.id
_entity.type
_entity.pdbx_description
1 polymer ?
#
loop_
_entity_poly.entity_id
_entity_poly.type
_entity_poly.pdbx_seq_one_letter_code
_entity_poly.pdbx_strand_id
1 'polypeptide(L)'
;GLTLAEGGQETITRSVLWSTDPDTEDSGLTYTLNNQQGGTVLVDGAIPAGNSFTQADLEAQRVSFRHDGSEGTSRSFEFTVSDGASSTTTQTFSITVTPVNDPPVVTTNTGLTLPEGGSAVITSDRLWSTDPDTGNSGLVYTVESLTAGSVVVNGDELDVGGSFTQAELAADDVSFQHDGSE
;
A
#
# COMPACT_ATOMS: atom_id res chain seq x y z
N GLY A 1 -18.65 -7.74 8.26
CA GLY A 1 -17.21 -7.49 8.05
C GLY A 1 -16.87 -6.08 8.50
N LEU A 2 -15.59 -5.78 8.65
CA LEU A 2 -15.08 -4.44 8.97
C LEU A 2 -14.70 -3.71 7.68
N THR A 3 -14.80 -2.38 7.66
CA THR A 3 -14.24 -1.55 6.59
C THR A 3 -13.26 -0.57 7.20
N LEU A 4 -12.07 -0.43 6.61
CA LEU A 4 -11.04 0.53 7.03
C LEU A 4 -10.26 1.08 5.82
N ALA A 5 -9.54 2.17 6.02
CA ALA A 5 -8.59 2.67 5.05
C ALA A 5 -7.31 1.83 5.03
N GLU A 6 -6.66 1.76 3.88
CA GLU A 6 -5.31 1.21 3.74
C GLU A 6 -4.31 1.88 4.69
N GLY A 7 -3.55 1.05 5.39
CA GLY A 7 -2.59 1.46 6.42
C GLY A 7 -3.27 1.89 7.74
N GLY A 8 -4.60 1.98 7.73
CA GLY A 8 -5.42 2.35 8.86
C GLY A 8 -5.56 1.25 9.90
N GLN A 9 -6.19 1.62 11.01
CA GLN A 9 -6.57 0.73 12.09
C GLN A 9 -8.00 1.02 12.50
N GLU A 10 -8.81 -0.01 12.66
CA GLU A 10 -10.20 0.12 13.08
C GLU A 10 -10.57 -0.87 14.18
N THR A 11 -11.40 -0.43 15.11
CA THR A 11 -11.87 -1.23 16.25
C THR A 11 -12.89 -2.27 15.79
N ILE A 12 -12.70 -3.52 16.19
CA ILE A 12 -13.67 -4.59 15.99
C ILE A 12 -14.69 -4.51 17.13
N THR A 13 -15.95 -4.25 16.77
CA THR A 13 -17.04 -4.13 17.74
C THR A 13 -18.05 -5.26 17.61
N ARG A 14 -18.95 -5.37 18.58
CA ARG A 14 -20.05 -6.33 18.58
C ARG A 14 -20.97 -6.24 17.35
N SER A 15 -20.99 -5.12 16.63
CA SER A 15 -21.83 -5.00 15.44
C SER A 15 -21.30 -5.81 14.26
N VAL A 16 -20.02 -6.19 14.29
CA VAL A 16 -19.38 -6.95 13.21
C VAL A 16 -18.89 -8.32 13.64
N LEU A 17 -18.50 -8.51 14.91
CA LEU A 17 -18.09 -9.80 15.48
C LEU A 17 -18.73 -10.02 16.86
N TRP A 18 -19.57 -11.04 16.97
CA TRP A 18 -20.18 -11.47 18.23
C TRP A 18 -20.49 -12.96 18.18
N SER A 19 -20.27 -13.66 19.29
CA SER A 19 -20.64 -15.07 19.46
C SER A 19 -21.49 -15.21 20.71
N THR A 20 -22.33 -16.24 20.72
CA THR A 20 -23.20 -16.56 21.85
C THR A 20 -23.10 -18.05 22.13
N ASP A 21 -23.15 -18.43 23.40
CA ASP A 21 -23.23 -19.82 23.81
C ASP A 21 -24.40 -20.04 24.80
N PRO A 22 -25.23 -21.09 24.65
CA PRO A 22 -26.35 -21.34 25.57
C PRO A 22 -25.93 -21.76 26.98
N ASP A 23 -24.75 -22.34 27.14
CA ASP A 23 -24.27 -22.98 28.37
C ASP A 23 -23.17 -22.16 29.09
N THR A 24 -22.52 -21.23 28.38
CA THR A 24 -21.45 -20.38 28.89
C THR A 24 -21.77 -18.90 28.74
N GLU A 25 -21.42 -18.08 29.73
CA GLU A 25 -21.53 -16.62 29.60
C GLU A 25 -20.67 -16.11 28.44
N ASP A 26 -21.27 -15.31 27.54
CA ASP A 26 -20.62 -14.81 26.33
C ASP A 26 -19.24 -14.19 26.62
N SER A 27 -19.09 -13.43 27.71
CA SER A 27 -17.84 -12.77 28.10
C SER A 27 -16.64 -13.73 28.27
N GLY A 28 -16.90 -15.01 28.56
CA GLY A 28 -15.89 -16.05 28.73
C GLY A 28 -15.42 -16.71 27.43
N LEU A 29 -16.07 -16.43 26.30
CA LEU A 29 -15.69 -17.01 25.01
C LEU A 29 -14.34 -16.48 24.54
N THR A 30 -13.47 -17.40 24.12
CA THR A 30 -12.12 -17.10 23.64
C THR A 30 -12.05 -17.28 22.12
N TYR A 31 -11.46 -16.30 21.46
CA TYR A 31 -11.19 -16.25 20.02
C TYR A 31 -9.70 -16.49 19.79
N THR A 32 -9.33 -17.61 19.18
CA THR A 32 -7.95 -17.92 18.79
C THR A 32 -7.75 -17.59 17.33
N LEU A 33 -6.75 -16.77 17.01
CA LEU A 33 -6.42 -16.38 15.64
C LEU A 33 -5.56 -17.47 14.98
N ASN A 34 -6.07 -18.06 13.90
CA ASN A 34 -5.40 -19.13 13.16
C ASN A 34 -4.56 -18.59 12.00
N ASN A 35 -5.06 -17.55 11.33
CA ASN A 35 -4.41 -16.93 10.17
C ASN A 35 -4.85 -15.46 10.05
N GLN A 36 -3.95 -14.59 9.57
CA GLN A 36 -4.21 -13.17 9.36
C GLN A 36 -3.60 -12.75 8.03
N GLN A 37 -4.40 -12.09 7.19
CA GLN A 37 -4.00 -11.68 5.84
C GLN A 37 -4.02 -10.16 5.72
N GLY A 38 -2.88 -9.60 5.32
CA GLY A 38 -2.64 -8.17 5.05
C GLY A 38 -2.98 -7.25 6.22
N GLY A 39 -2.61 -7.65 7.43
CA GLY A 39 -2.78 -6.88 8.65
C GLY A 39 -2.68 -7.74 9.91
N THR A 40 -2.97 -7.12 11.06
CA THR A 40 -2.84 -7.76 12.37
C THR A 40 -3.96 -7.33 13.31
N VAL A 41 -4.54 -8.28 14.03
CA VAL A 41 -5.46 -8.07 15.14
C VAL A 41 -4.65 -7.72 16.39
N LEU A 42 -5.05 -6.65 17.06
CA LEU A 42 -4.41 -6.10 18.26
C LEU A 42 -5.42 -6.01 19.39
N VAL A 43 -4.95 -6.15 20.62
CA VAL A 43 -5.68 -5.86 21.87
C VAL A 43 -4.96 -4.70 22.57
N ASP A 44 -5.65 -3.57 22.75
CA ASP A 44 -5.09 -2.30 23.25
C ASP A 44 -3.82 -1.85 22.49
N GLY A 45 -3.77 -2.11 21.19
CA GLY A 45 -2.62 -1.78 20.33
C GLY A 45 -1.42 -2.74 20.46
N ALA A 46 -1.46 -3.71 21.36
CA ALA A 46 -0.49 -4.80 21.45
C ALA A 46 -0.99 -6.06 20.74
N ILE A 47 -0.09 -6.96 20.35
CA ILE A 47 -0.50 -8.27 19.84
C ILE A 47 -1.10 -9.07 21.00
N PRO A 48 -2.27 -9.72 20.83
CA PRO A 48 -2.87 -10.54 21.87
C PRO A 48 -1.93 -11.63 22.37
N ALA A 49 -1.89 -11.85 23.69
CA ALA A 49 -1.12 -12.94 24.27
C ALA A 49 -1.59 -14.30 23.70
N GLY A 50 -0.66 -15.09 23.20
CA GLY A 50 -0.97 -16.38 22.59
C GLY A 50 -1.83 -16.31 21.32
N ASN A 51 -1.89 -15.17 20.62
CA ASN A 51 -2.75 -14.94 19.46
C ASN A 51 -4.25 -15.13 19.76
N SER A 52 -4.68 -14.80 20.97
CA SER A 52 -6.09 -14.93 21.38
C SER A 52 -6.63 -13.71 22.11
N PHE A 53 -7.91 -13.42 21.93
CA PHE A 53 -8.65 -12.41 22.68
C PHE A 53 -9.99 -12.99 23.15
N THR A 54 -10.62 -12.33 24.11
CA THR A 54 -11.90 -12.77 24.70
C THR A 54 -13.06 -11.92 24.21
N GLN A 55 -14.29 -12.42 24.37
CA GLN A 55 -15.49 -11.62 24.15
C GLN A 55 -15.50 -10.36 25.03
N ALA A 56 -15.00 -10.44 26.26
CA ALA A 56 -14.84 -9.29 27.15
C ALA A 56 -13.91 -8.21 26.55
N ASP A 57 -12.87 -8.60 25.80
CA ASP A 57 -12.00 -7.64 25.10
C ASP A 57 -12.77 -6.91 23.97
N LEU A 58 -13.65 -7.61 23.25
CA LEU A 58 -14.54 -7.01 22.24
C LEU A 58 -15.55 -6.04 22.88
N GLU A 59 -16.17 -6.44 23.99
CA GLU A 59 -17.10 -5.58 24.75
C GLU A 59 -16.45 -4.31 25.26
N ALA A 60 -15.20 -4.42 25.71
CA ALA A 60 -14.40 -3.29 26.16
C ALA A 60 -13.81 -2.45 25.01
N GLN A 61 -14.10 -2.77 23.74
CA GLN A 61 -13.60 -2.09 22.54
C GLN A 61 -12.06 -2.09 22.42
N ARG A 62 -11.41 -3.11 22.97
CA ARG A 62 -9.95 -3.24 23.03
C ARG A 62 -9.38 -3.92 21.79
N VAL A 63 -10.20 -4.65 21.05
CA VAL A 63 -9.79 -5.39 19.86
C VAL A 63 -9.87 -4.49 18.62
N SER A 64 -8.80 -4.46 17.84
CA SER A 64 -8.74 -3.72 16.57
C SER A 64 -8.02 -4.53 15.51
N PHE A 65 -8.25 -4.21 14.24
CA PHE A 65 -7.45 -4.69 13.12
C PHE A 65 -6.65 -3.53 12.54
N ARG A 66 -5.34 -3.71 12.37
CA ARG A 66 -4.44 -2.76 11.72
C ARG A 66 -4.00 -3.33 10.36
N HIS A 67 -4.30 -2.60 9.30
CA HIS A 67 -3.82 -2.91 7.95
C HIS A 67 -2.30 -2.71 7.87
N ASP A 68 -1.61 -3.51 7.06
CA ASP A 68 -0.15 -3.43 6.91
C ASP A 68 0.32 -2.48 5.80
N GLY A 69 -0.61 -1.86 5.06
CA GLY A 69 -0.31 -0.95 3.96
C GLY A 69 0.00 -1.67 2.64
N SER A 70 -0.30 -2.96 2.54
CA SER A 70 -0.21 -3.68 1.28
C SER A 70 -1.41 -3.38 0.37
N GLU A 71 -1.22 -3.45 -0.94
CA GLU A 71 -2.29 -3.16 -1.90
C GLU A 71 -3.46 -4.15 -1.89
N GLY A 72 -4.62 -3.65 -2.32
CA GLY A 72 -5.82 -4.44 -2.61
C GLY A 72 -6.93 -4.34 -1.57
N THR A 73 -8.14 -4.67 -2.00
CA THR A 73 -9.38 -4.23 -1.33
C THR A 73 -9.97 -5.24 -0.33
N SER A 74 -9.32 -6.38 -0.11
CA SER A 74 -9.87 -7.47 0.71
C SER A 74 -8.82 -8.05 1.64
N ARG A 75 -9.19 -8.17 2.92
CA ARG A 75 -8.38 -8.75 3.99
C ARG A 75 -9.23 -9.69 4.81
N SER A 76 -8.57 -10.56 5.57
CA SER A 76 -9.29 -11.44 6.50
C SER A 76 -8.40 -11.94 7.61
N PHE A 77 -9.05 -12.39 8.67
CA PHE A 77 -8.43 -13.30 9.62
C PHE A 77 -9.35 -14.50 9.85
N GLU A 78 -8.75 -15.67 10.03
CA GLU A 78 -9.45 -16.87 10.45
C GLU A 78 -9.30 -17.01 11.96
N PHE A 79 -10.39 -17.35 12.63
CA PHE A 79 -10.41 -17.56 14.07
C PHE A 79 -11.21 -18.80 14.45
N THR A 80 -10.86 -19.37 15.59
CA THR A 80 -11.62 -20.43 16.26
C THR A 80 -12.19 -19.87 17.55
N VAL A 81 -13.50 -20.02 17.76
CA VAL A 81 -14.18 -19.68 19.01
C VAL A 81 -14.34 -20.92 19.89
N SER A 82 -14.06 -20.78 21.19
CA SER A 82 -14.19 -21.83 22.20
C SER A 82 -14.70 -21.23 23.52
N ASP A 83 -15.55 -21.99 24.21
CA ASP A 83 -16.00 -21.78 25.59
C ASP A 83 -15.05 -22.44 26.63
N GLY A 84 -13.94 -23.03 26.18
CA GLY A 84 -13.03 -23.82 27.02
C GLY A 84 -13.39 -25.31 27.10
N ALA A 85 -14.50 -25.73 26.50
CA ALA A 85 -14.86 -27.14 26.32
C ALA A 85 -14.28 -27.70 25.01
N SER A 86 -14.61 -28.96 24.69
CA SER A 86 -14.07 -29.65 23.51
C SER A 86 -14.69 -29.15 22.18
N SER A 87 -15.84 -28.48 22.23
CA SER A 87 -16.51 -27.92 21.06
C SER A 87 -15.87 -26.60 20.65
N THR A 88 -15.55 -26.48 19.36
CA THR A 88 -15.03 -25.25 18.78
C THR A 88 -15.62 -25.03 17.39
N THR A 89 -15.68 -23.77 16.95
CA THR A 89 -16.10 -23.41 15.59
C THR A 89 -15.07 -22.49 14.97
N THR A 90 -14.60 -22.83 13.76
CA THR A 90 -13.69 -22.01 12.97
C THR A 90 -14.46 -21.19 11.95
N GLN A 91 -14.16 -19.90 11.87
CA GLN A 91 -14.82 -18.93 10.99
C GLN A 91 -13.80 -17.97 10.38
N THR A 92 -14.15 -17.39 9.24
CA THR A 92 -13.36 -16.34 8.60
C THR A 92 -14.05 -14.99 8.78
N PHE A 93 -13.33 -14.01 9.29
CA PHE A 93 -13.78 -12.62 9.36
C PHE A 93 -13.24 -11.84 8.16
N SER A 94 -14.14 -11.39 7.27
CA SER A 94 -13.77 -10.59 6.11
C SER A 94 -13.71 -9.09 6.42
N ILE A 95 -12.74 -8.42 5.81
CA ILE A 95 -12.43 -7.01 5.98
C ILE A 95 -12.32 -6.38 4.57
N THR A 96 -13.00 -5.25 4.37
CA THR A 96 -12.91 -4.46 3.14
C THR A 96 -11.94 -3.30 3.37
N VAL A 97 -10.96 -3.15 2.48
CA VAL A 97 -9.98 -2.07 2.53
C VAL A 97 -10.35 -1.02 1.50
N THR A 98 -10.34 0.23 1.94
CA THR A 98 -10.51 1.41 1.09
C THR A 98 -9.10 1.86 0.68
N PRO A 99 -8.75 1.82 -0.62
CA PRO A 99 -7.41 2.19 -1.08
C PRO A 99 -7.03 3.62 -0.66
N VAL A 100 -5.75 3.84 -0.38
CA VAL A 100 -5.19 5.16 -0.07
C VAL A 100 -4.01 5.40 -1.01
N ASN A 101 -4.08 6.48 -1.79
CA ASN A 101 -3.06 6.79 -2.79
C ASN A 101 -1.67 6.98 -2.15
N ASP A 102 -0.73 6.13 -2.52
CA ASP A 102 0.68 6.21 -2.20
C ASP A 102 1.44 7.17 -3.14
N PRO A 103 2.59 7.72 -2.71
CA PRO A 103 3.41 8.55 -3.58
C PRO A 103 4.23 7.70 -4.58
N PRO A 104 4.52 8.23 -5.78
CA PRO A 104 5.41 7.56 -6.72
C PRO A 104 6.82 7.40 -6.16
N VAL A 105 7.49 6.30 -6.52
CA VAL A 105 8.87 6.01 -6.14
C VAL A 105 9.75 5.92 -7.38
N VAL A 106 10.88 6.63 -7.38
CA VAL A 106 11.92 6.47 -8.42
C VAL A 106 12.68 5.17 -8.19
N THR A 107 12.49 4.19 -9.07
CA THR A 107 13.14 2.88 -8.99
C THR A 107 14.42 2.80 -9.80
N THR A 108 14.61 3.70 -10.76
CA THR A 108 15.79 3.72 -11.63
C THR A 108 16.19 5.16 -11.91
N ASN A 109 17.45 5.47 -11.67
CA ASN A 109 18.08 6.74 -12.02
C ASN A 109 19.59 6.51 -12.18
N THR A 110 20.02 6.14 -13.37
CA THR A 110 21.44 5.83 -13.67
C THR A 110 22.18 7.00 -14.31
N GLY A 111 21.45 8.06 -14.67
CA GLY A 111 21.98 9.21 -15.39
C GLY A 111 22.32 8.93 -16.86
N LEU A 112 22.83 9.97 -17.52
CA LEU A 112 23.26 9.93 -18.91
C LEU A 112 24.74 10.29 -19.02
N THR A 113 25.39 9.74 -20.05
CA THR A 113 26.74 10.14 -20.45
C THR A 113 26.73 10.34 -21.95
N LEU A 114 27.11 11.52 -22.38
CA LEU A 114 27.14 11.92 -23.77
C LEU A 114 28.32 12.89 -23.99
N PRO A 115 28.89 12.95 -25.21
CA PRO A 115 29.85 13.98 -25.56
C PRO A 115 29.24 15.38 -25.48
N GLU A 116 30.10 16.38 -25.29
CA GLU A 116 29.74 17.79 -25.45
C GLU A 116 29.07 18.03 -26.81
N GLY A 117 27.94 18.75 -26.80
CA GLY A 117 27.11 19.01 -27.98
C GLY A 117 26.35 17.80 -28.51
N GLY A 118 26.47 16.64 -27.84
CA GLY A 118 25.77 15.42 -28.18
C GLY A 118 24.32 15.42 -27.71
N SER A 119 23.61 14.34 -28.06
CA SER A 119 22.26 14.05 -27.57
C SER A 119 22.12 12.57 -27.27
N ALA A 120 21.24 12.24 -26.32
CA ALA A 120 20.95 10.87 -25.94
C ALA A 120 19.51 10.73 -25.45
N VAL A 121 18.85 9.65 -25.86
CA VAL A 121 17.52 9.27 -25.36
C VAL A 121 17.62 8.89 -23.88
N ILE A 122 16.67 9.36 -23.08
CA ILE A 122 16.47 8.91 -21.70
C ILE A 122 15.54 7.70 -21.78
N THR A 123 16.11 6.51 -21.70
CA THR A 123 15.37 5.25 -21.79
C THR A 123 14.90 4.78 -20.41
N SER A 124 13.95 3.82 -20.39
CA SER A 124 13.39 3.26 -19.15
C SER A 124 14.41 2.54 -18.24
N ASP A 125 15.52 2.05 -18.78
CA ASP A 125 16.64 1.50 -18.00
C ASP A 125 17.52 2.59 -17.34
N ARG A 126 17.28 3.86 -17.68
CA ARG A 126 18.02 5.01 -17.12
C ARG A 126 17.21 5.83 -16.14
N LEU A 127 15.93 6.02 -16.42
CA LEU A 127 14.99 6.67 -15.51
C LEU A 127 13.71 5.86 -15.50
N TRP A 128 13.21 5.52 -14.31
CA TRP A 128 11.93 4.84 -14.14
C TRP A 128 11.37 5.09 -12.75
N SER A 129 10.06 5.09 -12.65
CA SER A 129 9.32 5.21 -11.41
C SER A 129 8.14 4.24 -11.39
N THR A 130 7.72 3.88 -10.19
CA THR A 130 6.57 3.02 -9.98
C THR A 130 5.68 3.64 -8.94
N ASP A 131 4.39 3.44 -9.11
CA ASP A 131 3.38 3.85 -8.18
C ASP A 131 2.34 2.73 -8.15
N PRO A 132 2.02 2.15 -6.98
CA PRO A 132 1.06 1.06 -6.88
C PRO A 132 -0.35 1.44 -7.36
N ASP A 133 -0.74 2.71 -7.20
CA ASP A 133 -2.07 3.24 -7.53
C ASP A 133 -2.15 3.80 -8.96
N THR A 134 -1.03 4.28 -9.48
CA THR A 134 -0.95 5.10 -10.70
C THR A 134 -0.18 4.38 -11.80
N GLY A 135 -0.88 4.02 -12.88
CA GLY A 135 -0.24 3.47 -14.07
C GLY A 135 0.64 4.48 -14.82
N ASN A 136 1.49 4.00 -15.72
CA ASN A 136 2.50 4.81 -16.43
C ASN A 136 1.99 6.13 -17.02
N SER A 137 0.79 6.17 -17.61
CA SER A 137 0.26 7.41 -18.21
C SER A 137 -0.09 8.49 -17.18
N GLY A 138 -0.26 8.14 -15.90
CA GLY A 138 -0.52 9.09 -14.82
C GLY A 138 0.74 9.59 -14.12
N LEU A 139 1.90 8.95 -14.35
CA LEU A 139 3.17 9.37 -13.77
C LEU A 139 3.82 10.46 -14.61
N VAL A 140 4.13 11.58 -13.97
CA VAL A 140 4.63 12.81 -14.60
C VAL A 140 5.94 13.23 -13.97
N TYR A 141 6.94 13.49 -14.81
CA TYR A 141 8.22 14.08 -14.45
C TYR A 141 8.21 15.55 -14.79
N THR A 142 8.57 16.40 -13.83
CA THR A 142 8.73 17.84 -14.07
C THR A 142 10.21 18.20 -14.08
N VAL A 143 10.63 18.95 -15.10
CA VAL A 143 12.00 19.44 -15.21
C VAL A 143 12.15 20.67 -14.31
N GLU A 144 12.71 20.51 -13.12
CA GLU A 144 12.85 21.63 -12.17
C GLU A 144 14.04 22.55 -12.48
N SER A 145 15.07 22.02 -13.13
CA SER A 145 16.26 22.77 -13.51
C SER A 145 16.99 22.09 -14.66
N LEU A 146 17.62 22.89 -15.51
CA LEU A 146 18.49 22.43 -16.59
C LEU A 146 19.82 23.16 -16.52
N THR A 147 20.88 22.49 -16.96
CA THR A 147 22.23 23.07 -17.07
C THR A 147 22.91 22.44 -18.27
N ALA A 148 23.60 23.27 -19.07
CA ALA A 148 24.37 22.84 -20.24
C ALA A 148 23.57 22.02 -21.27
N GLY A 149 22.29 22.33 -21.46
CA GLY A 149 21.43 21.62 -22.39
C GLY A 149 19.93 21.71 -22.10
N SER A 150 19.18 20.93 -22.86
CA SER A 150 17.72 20.91 -22.83
C SER A 150 17.16 19.49 -22.87
N VAL A 151 15.97 19.30 -22.29
CA VAL A 151 15.17 18.09 -22.47
C VAL A 151 14.30 18.27 -23.69
N VAL A 152 14.24 17.26 -24.56
CA VAL A 152 13.44 17.25 -25.78
C VAL A 152 12.45 16.09 -25.70
N VAL A 153 11.16 16.37 -25.90
CA VAL A 153 10.07 15.39 -25.86
C VAL A 153 9.36 15.41 -27.20
N ASN A 154 9.27 14.27 -27.89
CA ASN A 154 8.64 14.17 -29.22
C ASN A 154 9.21 15.15 -30.27
N GLY A 155 10.46 15.58 -30.09
CA GLY A 155 11.15 16.54 -30.97
C GLY A 155 11.01 18.02 -30.56
N ASP A 156 10.20 18.33 -29.54
CA ASP A 156 10.02 19.69 -29.02
C ASP A 156 10.82 19.89 -27.74
N GLU A 157 11.47 21.05 -27.60
CA GLU A 157 12.21 21.40 -26.39
C GLU A 157 11.26 21.69 -25.23
N LEU A 158 11.59 21.16 -24.05
CA LEU A 158 10.82 21.30 -22.84
C LEU A 158 11.47 22.33 -21.92
N ASP A 159 10.73 23.41 -21.65
CA ASP A 159 11.16 24.45 -20.71
C ASP A 159 11.26 23.93 -19.27
N VAL A 160 12.04 24.64 -18.43
CA VAL A 160 12.01 24.43 -16.98
C VAL A 160 10.60 24.69 -16.44
N GLY A 161 10.08 23.75 -15.64
CA GLY A 161 8.70 23.68 -15.19
C GLY A 161 7.78 22.90 -16.14
N GLY A 162 8.25 22.55 -17.34
CA GLY A 162 7.59 21.62 -18.23
C GLY A 162 7.68 20.19 -17.74
N SER A 163 6.83 19.33 -18.28
CA SER A 163 6.72 17.93 -17.85
C SER A 163 6.54 16.94 -18.99
N PHE A 164 6.98 15.70 -18.76
CA PHE A 164 6.70 14.54 -19.61
C PHE A 164 6.22 13.36 -18.75
N THR A 165 5.59 12.38 -19.38
CA THR A 165 5.00 11.21 -18.73
C THR A 165 5.94 10.01 -18.74
N GLN A 166 5.72 9.06 -17.83
CA GLN A 166 6.41 7.76 -17.89
C GLN A 166 6.12 7.02 -19.21
N ALA A 167 4.94 7.22 -19.82
CA ALA A 167 4.60 6.62 -21.10
C ALA A 167 5.48 7.13 -22.26
N GLU A 168 5.77 8.43 -22.31
CA GLU A 168 6.70 9.02 -23.30
C GLU A 168 8.13 8.51 -23.09
N LEU A 169 8.54 8.35 -21.83
CA LEU A 169 9.83 7.74 -21.50
C LEU A 169 9.91 6.27 -21.95
N ALA A 170 8.83 5.50 -21.77
CA ALA A 170 8.74 4.11 -22.19
C ALA A 170 8.70 3.94 -23.72
N ALA A 171 8.28 4.99 -24.43
CA ALA A 171 8.23 5.05 -25.88
C ALA A 171 9.55 5.56 -26.51
N ASP A 172 10.55 5.87 -25.68
CA ASP A 172 11.83 6.47 -26.09
C ASP A 172 11.68 7.86 -26.73
N ASP A 173 10.60 8.58 -26.41
CA ASP A 173 10.27 9.90 -26.97
C ASP A 173 10.98 11.06 -26.24
N VAL A 174 11.67 10.77 -25.14
CA VAL A 174 12.35 11.75 -24.29
C VAL A 174 13.86 11.65 -24.47
N SER A 175 14.51 12.79 -24.71
CA SER A 175 15.97 12.85 -24.84
C SER A 175 16.53 14.09 -24.15
N PHE A 176 17.84 14.06 -23.87
CA PHE A 176 18.61 15.23 -23.44
C PHE A 176 19.57 15.64 -24.55
N GLN A 177 19.65 16.93 -24.81
CA GLN A 177 20.57 17.52 -25.77
C GLN A 177 21.50 18.50 -25.06
N HIS A 178 22.81 18.25 -25.12
CA HIS A 178 23.83 19.15 -24.57
C HIS A 178 24.03 20.35 -25.49
N ASP A 179 24.12 21.56 -24.94
CA ASP A 179 24.20 22.81 -25.71
C ASP A 179 25.60 23.13 -26.27
N GLY A 180 26.62 22.44 -25.74
CA GLY A 180 28.02 22.61 -26.15
C GLY A 180 28.80 23.59 -25.29
N SER A 181 28.29 23.94 -24.10
CA SER A 181 29.07 24.69 -23.12
C SER A 181 30.09 23.79 -22.39
N GLU A 182 31.30 24.28 -22.16
CA GLU A 182 32.31 23.62 -21.30
C GLU A 182 31.96 23.63 -19.80
#